data_AF-A0A2L0N9W3-F1
#
_entry.id   AF-A0A2L0N9W3-F1
#
_cell.length_a   1.000
_cell.length_b   1.000
_cell.length_c   1.000
_cell.angle_alpha   90.00
_cell.angle_beta   90.00
_cell.angle_gamma   90.00
#
_symmetry.space_group_name_H-M   'P 1'
#
loop_
_entity.id
_entity.type
_entity.pdbx_description
1 polymer ?
#
loop_
_entity_poly.entity_id
_entity_poly.type
_entity_poly.pdbx_seq_one_letter_code
_entity_poly.pdbx_strand_id
1 'polypeptide(L)'
;MGTAQATRDALSGRAREEAHACVARAWVLATELALKAHADVAWPAADRALAAAQAGGDPVVQGEAARVLAITMRRAGRPAAAVGLLRRTAGSLTQDRDDVSRAVAATLLMTAAYTAACGRRRSDALDLMTGAEDTVSRLAGAGIRPRTPLFTVDATSAQVDLYWIGVHTALGTPDEGVPYAARIVAGLLPTVERRARFGTDCAPACGTTSATTAARSRPCGSLSRWRRRKRAGPRCGR
;
A
#
# COMPACT_ATOMS: atom_id res chain seq x y z
N MET A 1 19.35 -17.09 2.08
CA MET A 1 18.30 -17.54 1.13
C MET A 1 18.46 -19.01 0.77
N GLY A 2 19.64 -19.45 0.32
CA GLY A 2 19.85 -20.86 -0.08
C GLY A 2 19.56 -21.90 1.01
N THR A 3 19.90 -21.63 2.27
CA THR A 3 19.61 -22.52 3.41
C THR A 3 18.11 -22.69 3.65
N ALA A 4 17.32 -21.61 3.62
CA ALA A 4 15.88 -21.66 3.78
C ALA A 4 15.17 -22.41 2.63
N GLN A 5 15.67 -22.28 1.40
CA GLN A 5 15.17 -23.03 0.24
C GLN A 5 15.52 -24.53 0.33
N ALA A 6 16.73 -24.87 0.74
CA ALA A 6 17.15 -26.26 0.94
C ALA A 6 16.33 -26.96 2.04
N THR A 7 16.09 -26.27 3.17
CA THR A 7 15.22 -26.78 4.24
C THR A 7 13.79 -27.01 3.74
N ARG A 8 13.21 -26.06 2.98
CA ARG A 8 11.88 -26.22 2.37
C ARG A 8 11.81 -27.46 1.46
N ASP A 9 12.81 -27.68 0.63
CA ASP A 9 12.81 -28.78 -0.34
C ASP A 9 12.84 -30.16 0.34
N ALA A 10 13.43 -30.24 1.54
CA ALA A 10 13.50 -31.44 2.38
C ALA A 10 12.25 -31.68 3.25
N LEU A 11 11.32 -30.71 3.37
CA LEU A 11 10.14 -30.81 4.22
C LEU A 11 8.88 -31.26 3.46
N SER A 12 7.95 -31.88 4.19
CA SER A 12 6.64 -32.35 3.71
C SER A 12 5.49 -31.86 4.60
N GLY A 13 4.26 -31.81 4.05
CA GLY A 13 3.05 -31.43 4.78
C GLY A 13 3.09 -29.99 5.34
N ARG A 14 2.49 -29.77 6.53
CA ARG A 14 2.42 -28.45 7.18
C ARG A 14 3.77 -27.76 7.35
N ALA A 15 4.84 -28.51 7.66
CA ALA A 15 6.17 -27.94 7.80
C ALA A 15 6.70 -27.34 6.47
N ARG A 16 6.31 -27.93 5.33
CA ARG A 16 6.63 -27.40 4.00
C ARG A 16 5.85 -26.12 3.71
N GLU A 17 4.57 -26.07 4.08
CA GLU A 17 3.71 -24.88 3.92
C GLU A 17 4.25 -23.70 4.75
N GLU A 18 4.63 -23.94 6.01
CA GLU A 18 5.24 -22.94 6.88
C GLU A 18 6.59 -22.45 6.34
N ALA A 19 7.41 -23.36 5.79
CA ALA A 19 8.67 -23.00 5.15
C ALA A 19 8.45 -22.15 3.88
N HIS A 20 7.46 -22.48 3.06
CA HIS A 20 7.06 -21.66 1.89
C HIS A 20 6.61 -20.27 2.32
N ALA A 21 5.77 -20.17 3.35
CA ALA A 21 5.32 -18.89 3.89
C ALA A 21 6.49 -18.03 4.39
N CYS A 22 7.45 -18.64 5.10
CA CYS A 22 8.66 -17.96 5.57
C CYS A 22 9.54 -17.46 4.42
N VAL A 23 9.80 -18.31 3.42
CA VAL A 23 10.59 -17.95 2.23
C VAL A 23 9.91 -16.84 1.43
N ALA A 24 8.59 -16.93 1.24
CA ALA A 24 7.83 -15.91 0.54
C ALA A 24 7.90 -14.55 1.26
N ARG A 25 7.71 -14.53 2.59
CA ARG A 25 7.85 -13.31 3.41
C ARG A 25 9.25 -12.71 3.34
N ALA A 26 10.30 -13.54 3.34
CA ALA A 26 11.67 -13.07 3.15
C ALA A 26 11.87 -12.39 1.78
N TRP A 27 11.29 -12.97 0.71
CA TRP A 27 11.31 -12.35 -0.62
C TRP A 27 10.46 -11.07 -0.71
N VAL A 28 9.32 -11.00 -0.02
CA VAL A 28 8.50 -9.78 0.09
C VAL A 28 9.32 -8.65 0.69
N LEU A 29 9.99 -8.89 1.84
CA LEU A 29 10.82 -7.88 2.49
C LEU A 29 12.01 -7.46 1.62
N ALA A 30 12.67 -8.43 0.98
CA ALA A 30 13.74 -8.14 0.02
C ALA A 30 13.24 -7.26 -1.14
N THR A 31 12.02 -7.52 -1.63
CA THR A 31 11.38 -6.73 -2.69
C THR A 31 11.08 -5.31 -2.21
N GLU A 32 10.48 -5.14 -1.02
CA GLU A 32 10.19 -3.80 -0.48
C GLU A 32 11.47 -2.99 -0.25
N LEU A 33 12.54 -3.63 0.22
CA LEU A 33 13.85 -3.01 0.35
C LEU A 33 14.43 -2.60 -1.01
N ALA A 34 14.40 -3.50 -1.99
CA ALA A 34 14.87 -3.22 -3.36
C ALA A 34 14.06 -2.09 -4.01
N LEU A 35 12.75 -2.03 -3.79
CA LEU A 35 11.89 -0.93 -4.23
C LEU A 35 12.30 0.40 -3.60
N LYS A 36 12.62 0.43 -2.31
CA LYS A 36 13.10 1.65 -1.63
C LYS A 36 14.50 2.05 -2.09
N ALA A 37 15.34 1.08 -2.45
CA ALA A 37 16.68 1.31 -3.00
C ALA A 37 16.70 1.60 -4.51
N HIS A 38 15.55 1.57 -5.19
CA HIS A 38 15.45 1.68 -6.65
C HIS A 38 16.31 0.65 -7.42
N ALA A 39 16.43 -0.56 -6.88
CA ALA A 39 17.23 -1.62 -7.49
C ALA A 39 16.40 -2.51 -8.43
N ASP A 40 16.98 -2.86 -9.59
CA ASP A 40 16.32 -3.65 -10.64
C ASP A 40 15.96 -5.07 -10.19
N VAL A 41 16.63 -5.57 -9.15
CA VAL A 41 16.35 -6.88 -8.54
C VAL A 41 14.96 -6.96 -7.88
N ALA A 42 14.25 -5.84 -7.73
CA ALA A 42 12.90 -5.81 -7.16
C ALA A 42 11.92 -6.71 -7.91
N TRP A 43 11.91 -6.66 -9.25
CA TRP A 43 11.00 -7.50 -10.04
C TRP A 43 11.26 -9.00 -9.86
N PRO A 44 12.48 -9.53 -10.10
CA PRO A 44 12.75 -10.95 -9.94
C PRO A 44 12.64 -11.44 -8.49
N ALA A 45 12.80 -10.55 -7.49
CA ALA A 45 12.52 -10.88 -6.10
C ALA A 45 11.01 -11.02 -5.84
N ALA A 46 10.19 -10.12 -6.39
CA ALA A 46 8.74 -10.14 -6.24
C ALA A 46 8.11 -11.37 -6.91
N ASP A 47 8.62 -11.75 -8.08
CA ASP A 47 8.19 -12.95 -8.79
C ASP A 47 8.45 -14.22 -7.98
N ARG A 48 9.64 -14.33 -7.38
CA ARG A 48 9.99 -15.43 -6.44
C ARG A 48 9.12 -15.42 -5.19
N ALA A 49 8.77 -14.25 -4.67
CA ALA A 49 7.86 -14.13 -3.54
C ALA A 49 6.49 -14.73 -3.88
N LEU A 50 5.93 -14.40 -5.04
CA LEU A 50 4.62 -14.86 -5.45
C LEU A 50 4.59 -16.37 -5.71
N ALA A 51 5.62 -16.91 -6.37
CA ALA A 51 5.75 -18.35 -6.59
C ALA A 51 5.83 -19.13 -5.26
N ALA A 52 6.61 -18.65 -4.30
CA ALA A 52 6.69 -19.29 -2.97
C ALA A 52 5.37 -19.16 -2.19
N ALA A 53 4.69 -18.01 -2.29
CA ALA A 53 3.41 -17.78 -1.61
C ALA A 53 2.31 -18.71 -2.14
N GLN A 54 2.20 -18.87 -3.45
CA GLN A 54 1.23 -19.76 -4.09
C GLN A 54 1.43 -21.22 -3.71
N ALA A 55 2.68 -21.64 -3.48
CA ALA A 55 3.00 -22.99 -3.01
C ALA A 55 2.66 -23.23 -1.53
N GLY A 56 2.54 -22.17 -0.73
CA GLY A 56 2.22 -22.24 0.71
C GLY A 56 0.75 -22.05 1.05
N GLY A 57 -0.06 -21.45 0.17
CA GLY A 57 -1.52 -21.33 0.33
C GLY A 57 -2.02 -20.33 1.40
N ASP A 58 -1.13 -19.64 2.13
CA ASP A 58 -1.52 -18.61 3.10
C ASP A 58 -2.04 -17.35 2.37
N PRO A 59 -3.32 -16.97 2.55
CA PRO A 59 -3.95 -15.85 1.84
C PRO A 59 -3.26 -14.51 2.11
N VAL A 60 -2.72 -14.33 3.32
CA VAL A 60 -2.02 -13.09 3.68
C VAL A 60 -0.70 -13.00 2.93
N VAL A 61 0.07 -14.08 2.91
CA VAL A 61 1.36 -14.13 2.21
C VAL A 61 1.17 -13.99 0.70
N GLN A 62 0.13 -14.62 0.15
CA GLN A 62 -0.25 -14.47 -1.25
C GLN A 62 -0.61 -13.02 -1.59
N GLY A 63 -1.37 -12.35 -0.73
CA GLY A 63 -1.69 -10.93 -0.87
C GLY A 63 -0.45 -10.02 -0.82
N GLU A 64 0.44 -10.24 0.15
CA GLU A 64 1.69 -9.48 0.26
C GLU A 64 2.55 -9.61 -1.00
N ALA A 65 2.75 -10.84 -1.47
CA ALA A 65 3.54 -11.13 -2.66
C ALA A 65 2.92 -10.53 -3.93
N ALA A 66 1.61 -10.70 -4.13
CA ALA A 66 0.90 -10.12 -5.27
C ALA A 66 0.99 -8.59 -5.27
N ARG A 67 0.86 -7.96 -4.09
CA ARG A 67 0.98 -6.51 -3.93
C ARG A 67 2.35 -6.00 -4.33
N VAL A 68 3.43 -6.58 -3.82
CA VAL A 68 4.79 -6.09 -4.14
C VAL A 68 5.13 -6.32 -5.61
N LEU A 69 4.71 -7.44 -6.20
CA LEU A 69 4.86 -7.68 -7.64
C LEU A 69 4.11 -6.62 -8.46
N ALA A 70 2.85 -6.31 -8.11
CA ALA A 70 2.09 -5.28 -8.78
C ALA A 70 2.73 -3.88 -8.68
N ILE A 71 3.39 -3.56 -7.56
CA ILE A 71 4.16 -2.31 -7.41
C ILE A 71 5.34 -2.29 -8.39
N THR A 72 6.08 -3.40 -8.54
CA THR A 72 7.17 -3.50 -9.53
C THR A 72 6.63 -3.35 -10.95
N MET A 73 5.49 -3.97 -11.26
CA MET A 73 4.81 -3.86 -12.55
C MET A 73 4.40 -2.43 -12.89
N ARG A 74 3.81 -1.73 -11.92
CA ARG A 74 3.46 -0.32 -12.08
C ARG A 74 4.68 0.54 -12.38
N ARG A 75 5.78 0.34 -11.64
CA ARG A 75 7.03 1.10 -11.83
C ARG A 75 7.72 0.80 -13.15
N ALA A 76 7.57 -0.42 -13.68
CA ALA A 76 8.04 -0.82 -15.00
C ALA A 76 7.11 -0.37 -16.15
N GLY A 77 6.16 0.53 -15.90
CA GLY A 77 5.25 1.05 -16.94
C GLY A 77 4.16 0.07 -17.36
N ARG A 78 3.83 -0.94 -16.55
CA ARG A 78 2.80 -1.96 -16.85
C ARG A 78 1.58 -1.91 -15.91
N PRO A 79 0.91 -0.75 -15.74
CA PRO A 79 -0.18 -0.60 -14.77
C PRO A 79 -1.45 -1.42 -15.13
N ALA A 80 -1.70 -1.71 -16.41
CA ALA A 80 -2.81 -2.59 -16.82
C ALA A 80 -2.64 -4.02 -16.29
N ALA A 81 -1.46 -4.60 -16.54
CA ALA A 81 -1.14 -5.94 -16.10
C ALA A 81 -1.10 -6.05 -14.57
N ALA A 82 -0.60 -5.01 -13.88
CA ALA A 82 -0.59 -4.92 -12.43
C ALA A 82 -2.00 -4.95 -11.82
N VAL A 83 -2.93 -4.15 -12.37
CA VAL A 83 -4.35 -4.17 -11.94
C VAL A 83 -4.99 -5.52 -12.19
N GLY A 84 -4.73 -6.13 -13.35
CA GLY A 84 -5.23 -7.46 -13.67
C GLY A 84 -4.77 -8.53 -12.68
N LEU A 85 -3.49 -8.52 -12.29
CA LEU A 85 -2.94 -9.40 -11.25
C LEU A 85 -3.70 -9.21 -9.92
N LEU A 86 -3.79 -7.96 -9.44
CA LEU A 86 -4.42 -7.65 -8.15
C LEU A 86 -5.90 -8.02 -8.11
N ARG A 87 -6.66 -7.76 -9.18
CA ARG A 87 -8.08 -8.14 -9.27
C ARG A 87 -8.27 -9.64 -9.26
N ARG A 88 -7.45 -10.40 -9.99
CA ARG A 88 -7.53 -11.86 -10.00
C ARG A 88 -7.22 -12.44 -8.62
N THR A 89 -6.15 -11.97 -7.97
CA THR A 89 -5.79 -12.43 -6.62
C THR A 89 -6.84 -12.03 -5.58
N ALA A 90 -7.36 -10.80 -5.63
CA ALA A 90 -8.45 -10.40 -4.74
C ALA A 90 -9.70 -11.26 -4.94
N GLY A 91 -10.07 -11.54 -6.19
CA GLY A 91 -11.20 -12.40 -6.54
C GLY A 91 -11.05 -13.82 -6.00
N SER A 92 -9.88 -14.45 -6.15
CA SER A 92 -9.65 -15.80 -5.61
C SER A 92 -9.75 -15.83 -4.08
N LEU A 93 -9.18 -14.84 -3.39
CA LEU A 93 -9.22 -14.76 -1.92
C LEU A 93 -10.65 -14.59 -1.38
N THR A 94 -11.52 -13.89 -2.11
CA THR A 94 -12.91 -13.73 -1.66
C THR A 94 -13.75 -15.00 -1.74
N GLN A 95 -13.29 -16.06 -2.43
CA GLN A 95 -14.01 -17.34 -2.51
C GLN A 95 -14.01 -18.09 -1.18
N ASP A 96 -12.95 -17.93 -0.37
CA ASP A 96 -12.80 -18.61 0.93
C ASP A 96 -13.77 -18.08 1.99
N ARG A 97 -14.42 -16.93 1.72
CA ARG A 97 -15.48 -16.31 2.54
C ARG A 97 -15.10 -16.05 4.01
N ASP A 98 -13.82 -16.04 4.36
CA ASP A 98 -13.36 -15.60 5.68
C ASP A 98 -13.01 -14.09 5.70
N ASP A 99 -12.94 -13.53 6.90
CA ASP A 99 -12.71 -12.11 7.10
C ASP A 99 -11.27 -11.65 6.82
N VAL A 100 -10.29 -12.54 7.04
CA VAL A 100 -8.88 -12.23 6.77
C VAL A 100 -8.67 -12.11 5.27
N SER A 101 -9.18 -13.06 4.48
CA SER A 101 -9.11 -13.02 3.03
C SER A 101 -9.86 -11.83 2.44
N ARG A 102 -11.02 -11.47 3.01
CA ARG A 102 -11.74 -10.21 2.66
C ARG A 102 -10.89 -8.97 2.93
N ALA A 103 -10.24 -8.90 4.09
CA ALA A 103 -9.38 -7.79 4.44
C ALA A 103 -8.18 -7.68 3.48
N VAL A 104 -7.50 -8.80 3.20
CA VAL A 104 -6.41 -8.86 2.24
C VAL A 104 -6.88 -8.40 0.86
N ALA A 105 -7.99 -8.95 0.36
CA ALA A 105 -8.58 -8.58 -0.92
C ALA A 105 -8.87 -7.08 -1.01
N ALA A 106 -9.45 -6.47 0.03
CA ALA A 106 -9.71 -5.03 0.05
C ALA A 106 -8.42 -4.20 -0.12
N THR A 107 -7.31 -4.63 0.50
CA THR A 107 -6.03 -3.92 0.35
C THR A 107 -5.36 -4.10 -1.01
N LEU A 108 -5.59 -5.25 -1.66
CA LEU A 108 -5.20 -5.46 -3.05
C LEU A 108 -5.99 -4.52 -3.96
N LEU A 109 -7.29 -4.35 -3.72
CA LEU A 109 -8.14 -3.41 -4.47
C LEU A 109 -7.71 -1.95 -4.26
N MET A 110 -7.37 -1.54 -3.03
CA MET A 110 -6.78 -0.21 -2.79
C MET A 110 -5.47 -0.01 -3.60
N THR A 111 -4.60 -1.03 -3.63
CA THR A 111 -3.37 -0.99 -4.43
C THR A 111 -3.68 -0.95 -5.93
N ALA A 112 -4.69 -1.68 -6.37
CA ALA A 112 -5.14 -1.73 -7.77
C ALA A 112 -5.67 -0.37 -8.20
N ALA A 113 -6.49 0.28 -7.36
CA ALA A 113 -7.02 1.60 -7.61
C ALA A 113 -5.92 2.64 -7.81
N TYR A 114 -4.94 2.72 -6.90
CA TYR A 114 -3.79 3.61 -7.06
C TYR A 114 -3.00 3.30 -8.34
N THR A 115 -2.90 2.01 -8.71
CA THR A 115 -2.22 1.59 -9.94
C THR A 115 -2.99 1.97 -11.19
N ALA A 116 -4.32 1.86 -11.19
CA ALA A 116 -5.20 2.34 -12.26
C ALA A 116 -5.10 3.86 -12.41
N ALA A 117 -5.05 4.60 -11.30
CA ALA A 117 -4.85 6.04 -11.29
C ALA A 117 -3.53 6.46 -11.94
N CYS A 118 -2.41 5.82 -11.58
CA CYS A 118 -1.12 6.03 -12.25
C CYS A 118 -1.17 5.69 -13.76
N GLY A 119 -2.00 4.72 -14.15
CA GLY A 119 -2.28 4.38 -15.55
C GLY A 119 -3.34 5.24 -16.23
N ARG A 120 -3.76 6.36 -15.61
CA ARG A 120 -4.77 7.31 -16.12
C ARG A 120 -6.16 6.70 -16.39
N ARG A 121 -6.49 5.56 -15.78
CA ARG A 121 -7.81 4.94 -15.84
C ARG A 121 -8.67 5.42 -14.68
N ARG A 122 -9.26 6.62 -14.83
CA ARG A 122 -10.00 7.30 -13.74
C ARG A 122 -11.18 6.49 -13.22
N SER A 123 -12.09 6.05 -14.08
CA SER A 123 -13.28 5.28 -13.67
C SER A 123 -12.90 4.01 -12.91
N ASP A 124 -12.03 3.18 -13.50
CA ASP A 124 -11.50 1.95 -12.90
C ASP A 124 -10.86 2.22 -11.52
N ALA A 125 -10.10 3.31 -11.38
CA ALA A 125 -9.50 3.68 -10.09
C ALA A 125 -10.54 4.02 -9.02
N LEU A 126 -11.56 4.81 -9.35
CA LEU A 126 -12.61 5.21 -8.42
C LEU A 126 -13.49 4.01 -8.03
N ASP A 127 -13.90 3.19 -9.00
CA ASP A 127 -14.71 2.00 -8.77
C ASP A 127 -14.00 1.00 -7.82
N LEU A 128 -12.71 0.77 -8.06
CA LEU A 128 -11.88 -0.08 -7.20
C LEU A 128 -11.74 0.48 -5.78
N MET A 129 -11.58 1.80 -5.62
CA MET A 129 -11.52 2.41 -4.30
C MET A 129 -12.85 2.30 -3.56
N THR A 130 -13.98 2.58 -4.22
CA THR A 130 -15.31 2.47 -3.61
C THR A 130 -15.59 1.05 -3.12
N GLY A 131 -15.27 0.03 -3.93
CA GLY A 131 -15.44 -1.37 -3.50
C GLY A 131 -14.53 -1.77 -2.33
N ALA A 132 -13.31 -1.24 -2.28
CA ALA A 132 -12.40 -1.46 -1.17
C ALA A 132 -12.89 -0.78 0.13
N GLU A 133 -13.34 0.48 0.05
CA GLU A 133 -13.88 1.26 1.17
C GLU A 133 -15.13 0.60 1.78
N ASP A 134 -16.04 0.14 0.94
CA ASP A 134 -17.25 -0.59 1.33
C ASP A 134 -16.90 -1.89 2.06
N THR A 135 -15.92 -2.65 1.56
CA THR A 135 -15.44 -3.87 2.22
C THR A 135 -14.80 -3.58 3.58
N VAL A 136 -13.94 -2.56 3.67
CA VAL A 136 -13.32 -2.15 4.94
C VAL A 136 -14.37 -1.67 5.94
N SER A 137 -15.39 -0.94 5.48
CA SER A 137 -16.48 -0.45 6.33
C SER A 137 -17.30 -1.60 6.93
N ARG A 138 -17.62 -2.62 6.13
CA ARG A 138 -18.28 -3.84 6.62
C ARG A 138 -17.46 -4.58 7.66
N LEU A 139 -16.17 -4.78 7.40
CA LEU A 139 -15.25 -5.46 8.33
C LEU A 139 -15.13 -4.68 9.67
N ALA A 140 -15.06 -3.35 9.59
CA ALA A 140 -15.04 -2.49 10.78
C ALA A 140 -16.34 -2.58 11.59
N GLY A 141 -17.50 -2.59 10.91
CA GLY A 141 -18.81 -2.77 11.55
C GLY A 141 -18.96 -4.12 12.27
N ALA A 142 -18.28 -5.16 11.77
CA ALA A 142 -18.21 -6.47 12.41
C ALA A 142 -17.16 -6.55 13.54
N GLY A 143 -16.47 -5.46 13.89
CA GLY A 143 -15.48 -5.41 14.97
C GLY A 143 -14.14 -6.09 14.64
N ILE A 144 -13.88 -6.39 13.36
CA ILE A 144 -12.72 -7.16 12.93
C ILE A 144 -11.52 -6.22 12.79
N ARG A 145 -10.43 -6.54 13.47
CA ARG A 145 -9.13 -5.85 13.37
C ARG A 145 -8.07 -6.85 12.93
N PRO A 146 -7.97 -7.18 11.63
CA PRO A 146 -6.95 -8.09 11.15
C PRO A 146 -5.60 -7.40 11.31
N ARG A 147 -4.86 -7.77 12.36
CA ARG A 147 -3.47 -7.38 12.57
C ARG A 147 -2.61 -8.58 12.21
N THR A 148 -1.87 -8.47 11.12
CA THR A 148 -0.90 -9.49 10.74
C THR A 148 0.50 -8.87 10.75
N PRO A 149 1.50 -9.51 11.40
CA PRO A 149 2.77 -8.87 11.71
C PRO A 149 3.60 -8.40 10.50
N LEU A 150 3.29 -8.84 9.28
CA LEU A 150 4.04 -8.49 8.07
C LEU A 150 3.22 -7.75 7.00
N PHE A 151 1.94 -7.49 7.28
CA PHE A 151 1.07 -6.84 6.31
C PHE A 151 1.28 -5.33 6.31
N THR A 152 2.05 -4.81 5.34
CA THR A 152 2.46 -3.38 5.35
C THR A 152 1.34 -2.40 5.03
N VAL A 153 0.12 -2.88 4.72
CA VAL A 153 -1.08 -2.08 4.45
C VAL A 153 -2.28 -2.66 5.19
N ASP A 154 -2.76 -2.03 6.25
CA ASP A 154 -3.90 -2.57 7.00
C ASP A 154 -5.25 -2.28 6.33
N ALA A 155 -6.23 -3.17 6.45
CA ALA A 155 -7.61 -2.93 6.01
C ALA A 155 -8.36 -2.02 7.02
N THR A 156 -7.94 -0.77 7.14
CA THR A 156 -8.49 0.22 8.08
C THR A 156 -8.99 1.46 7.37
N SER A 157 -9.97 2.17 7.95
CA SER A 157 -10.50 3.42 7.37
C SER A 157 -9.41 4.47 7.15
N ALA A 158 -8.46 4.62 8.08
CA ALA A 158 -7.33 5.53 7.92
C ALA A 158 -6.44 5.15 6.72
N GLN A 159 -6.30 3.85 6.44
CA GLN A 159 -5.54 3.38 5.29
C GLN A 159 -6.31 3.61 3.97
N VAL A 160 -7.63 3.42 3.99
CA VAL A 160 -8.52 3.77 2.86
C VAL A 160 -8.38 5.26 2.53
N ASP A 161 -8.43 6.13 3.55
CA ASP A 161 -8.24 7.58 3.37
C ASP A 161 -6.87 7.91 2.75
N LEU A 162 -5.78 7.27 3.20
CA LEU A 162 -4.45 7.46 2.60
C LEU A 162 -4.43 7.06 1.12
N TYR A 163 -5.13 5.98 0.74
CA TYR A 163 -5.21 5.56 -0.65
C TYR A 163 -6.06 6.51 -1.49
N TRP A 164 -7.18 7.04 -0.96
CA TRP A 164 -7.97 8.05 -1.64
C TRP A 164 -7.14 9.30 -1.98
N ILE A 165 -6.39 9.83 -1.00
CA ILE A 165 -5.49 10.97 -1.23
C ILE A 165 -4.48 10.65 -2.34
N GLY A 166 -3.84 9.48 -2.28
CA GLY A 166 -2.90 9.04 -3.30
C GLY A 166 -3.52 8.86 -4.69
N VAL A 167 -4.73 8.32 -4.77
CA VAL A 167 -5.49 8.12 -6.01
C VAL A 167 -5.82 9.49 -6.65
N HIS A 168 -6.42 10.41 -5.90
CA HIS A 168 -6.76 11.74 -6.42
C HIS A 168 -5.51 12.54 -6.82
N THR A 169 -4.42 12.41 -6.07
CA THR A 169 -3.13 13.01 -6.44
C THR A 169 -2.60 12.43 -7.76
N ALA A 170 -2.62 11.10 -7.93
CA ALA A 170 -2.17 10.44 -9.16
C ALA A 170 -3.07 10.75 -10.38
N LEU A 171 -4.36 11.01 -10.16
CA LEU A 171 -5.30 11.44 -11.21
C LEU A 171 -5.14 12.92 -11.60
N GLY A 172 -4.38 13.71 -10.84
CA GLY A 172 -4.24 15.15 -11.06
C GLY A 172 -5.41 15.97 -10.53
N THR A 173 -6.21 15.42 -9.60
CA THR A 173 -7.33 16.10 -8.94
C THR A 173 -7.13 16.15 -7.42
N PRO A 174 -6.01 16.70 -6.92
CA PRO A 174 -5.64 16.63 -5.50
C PRO A 174 -6.66 17.31 -4.56
N ASP A 175 -7.42 18.30 -5.06
CA ASP A 175 -8.46 18.98 -4.29
C ASP A 175 -9.59 18.02 -3.86
N GLU A 176 -9.92 17.01 -4.67
CA GLU A 176 -10.87 15.94 -4.32
C GLU A 176 -10.34 15.05 -3.19
N GLY A 177 -9.02 15.05 -2.95
CA GLY A 177 -8.37 14.33 -1.85
C GLY A 177 -8.47 15.03 -0.49
N VAL A 178 -8.81 16.32 -0.46
CA VAL A 178 -8.83 17.14 0.79
C VAL A 178 -9.80 16.60 1.85
N PRO A 179 -11.04 16.18 1.52
CA PRO A 179 -11.96 15.62 2.51
C PRO A 179 -11.39 14.38 3.21
N TYR A 180 -10.67 13.53 2.48
CA TYR A 180 -10.01 12.33 3.03
C TYR A 180 -8.84 12.70 3.94
N ALA A 181 -8.03 13.70 3.55
CA ALA A 181 -6.95 14.21 4.39
C ALA A 181 -7.43 14.77 5.74
N ALA A 182 -8.59 15.43 5.75
CA ALA A 182 -9.19 15.99 6.96
C ALA A 182 -9.60 14.92 8.00
N ARG A 183 -9.82 13.68 7.57
CA ARG A 183 -10.17 12.54 8.45
C ARG A 183 -8.95 11.92 9.16
N ILE A 184 -7.74 12.19 8.67
CA ILE A 184 -6.51 11.59 9.17
C ILE A 184 -5.85 12.46 10.25
N VAL A 185 -5.63 11.88 11.42
CA VAL A 185 -4.76 12.45 12.45
C VAL A 185 -3.34 11.93 12.23
N ALA A 186 -2.48 12.74 11.61
CA ALA A 186 -1.12 12.33 11.22
C ALA A 186 -0.27 11.77 12.39
N GLY A 187 -0.46 12.28 13.62
CA GLY A 187 0.23 11.78 14.81
C GLY A 187 -0.12 10.35 15.22
N LEU A 188 -1.29 9.84 14.78
CA LEU A 188 -1.76 8.49 15.08
C LEU A 188 -1.34 7.45 14.03
N LEU A 189 -0.67 7.88 12.95
CA LEU A 189 -0.13 6.94 11.97
C LEU A 189 1.04 6.16 12.60
N PRO A 190 1.06 4.82 12.48
CA PRO A 190 1.91 3.96 13.30
C PRO A 190 3.40 4.09 12.98
N THR A 191 3.76 4.40 11.74
CA THR A 191 5.15 4.46 11.30
C THR A 191 5.56 5.85 10.84
N VAL A 192 6.85 6.17 11.00
CA VAL A 192 7.46 7.39 10.45
C VAL A 192 7.31 7.46 8.93
N GLU A 193 7.42 6.31 8.24
CA GLU A 193 7.23 6.20 6.79
C GLU A 193 5.81 6.61 6.38
N ARG A 194 4.78 6.09 7.05
CA ARG A 194 3.38 6.45 6.75
C ARG A 194 3.11 7.93 7.01
N ARG A 195 3.68 8.51 8.07
CA ARG A 195 3.60 9.97 8.34
C ARG A 195 4.27 10.81 7.26
N ALA A 196 5.45 10.42 6.81
CA ALA A 196 6.18 11.13 5.74
C ALA A 196 5.42 11.06 4.40
N ARG A 197 4.86 9.89 4.09
CA ARG A 197 4.02 9.70 2.89
C ARG A 197 2.78 10.58 2.92
N PHE A 198 2.03 10.58 4.03
CA PHE A 198 0.87 11.48 4.20
C PHE A 198 1.24 12.95 3.96
N GLY A 199 2.36 13.42 4.51
CA GLY A 199 2.83 14.79 4.27
C GLY A 199 3.16 15.11 2.81
N THR A 200 3.63 14.12 2.04
CA THR A 200 3.98 14.26 0.63
C THR A 200 2.73 14.23 -0.25
N ASP A 201 1.82 13.29 0.01
CA ASP A 201 0.58 13.11 -0.76
C ASP A 201 -0.40 14.27 -0.52
N CYS A 202 -0.40 14.90 0.66
CA CYS A 202 -1.23 16.07 0.97
C CYS A 202 -0.63 17.41 0.48
N ALA A 203 0.67 17.47 0.17
CA ALA A 203 1.32 18.74 -0.19
C ALA A 203 0.71 19.40 -1.45
N PRO A 204 0.35 18.67 -2.52
CA PRO A 204 -0.35 19.23 -3.68
C PRO A 204 -1.74 19.77 -3.31
N ALA A 205 -2.49 19.03 -2.50
CA ALA A 205 -3.85 19.39 -2.09
C ALA A 205 -3.91 20.66 -1.23
N CYS A 206 -2.87 20.92 -0.42
CA CYS A 206 -2.76 22.15 0.37
C CYS A 206 -2.10 23.32 -0.37
N GLY A 207 -1.36 23.03 -1.46
CA GLY A 207 -0.67 24.05 -2.26
C GLY A 207 -1.62 24.88 -3.12
N THR A 208 -2.69 24.26 -3.61
CA THR A 208 -3.75 24.89 -4.42
C THR A 208 -4.71 25.74 -3.59
N THR A 209 -4.99 25.35 -2.34
CA THR A 209 -5.92 26.09 -1.45
C THR A 209 -5.40 27.47 -1.03
N SER A 210 -4.10 27.74 -1.22
CA SER A 210 -3.50 29.04 -0.91
C SER A 210 -3.88 30.15 -1.90
N ALA A 211 -4.54 29.82 -3.03
CA ALA A 211 -4.90 30.79 -4.05
C ALA A 211 -6.36 31.31 -3.99
N THR A 212 -7.29 30.63 -3.29
CA THR A 212 -8.72 30.99 -3.45
C THR A 212 -9.56 31.09 -2.16
N THR A 213 -9.09 30.70 -0.97
CA THR A 213 -9.96 30.86 0.22
C THR A 213 -9.18 31.15 1.49
N ALA A 214 -8.90 32.43 1.71
CA ALA A 214 -8.75 32.97 3.05
C ALA A 214 -10.13 33.03 3.72
N ALA A 215 -10.53 31.98 4.45
CA ALA A 215 -11.36 32.09 5.66
C ALA A 215 -11.68 30.70 6.26
N ARG A 216 -11.33 30.55 7.54
CA ARG A 216 -11.96 29.67 8.55
C ARG A 216 -11.85 28.15 8.33
N SER A 217 -10.77 27.56 8.85
CA SER A 217 -10.77 26.88 10.17
C SER A 217 -9.69 25.78 10.27
N ARG A 218 -9.00 25.78 11.42
CA ARG A 218 -7.95 24.87 11.93
C ARG A 218 -6.62 24.86 11.14
N PRO A 219 -5.56 25.49 11.69
CA PRO A 219 -4.28 25.60 11.00
C PRO A 219 -3.59 24.24 10.95
N CYS A 220 -3.14 23.89 9.75
CA CYS A 220 -2.13 22.87 9.51
C CYS A 220 -0.79 23.34 10.11
N GLY A 221 -0.68 23.32 11.44
CA GLY A 221 0.41 23.92 12.21
C GLY A 221 1.72 23.14 12.19
N SER A 222 1.73 21.91 11.67
CA SER A 222 2.91 21.03 11.69
C SER A 222 3.79 21.14 10.43
N LEU A 223 3.26 21.60 9.29
CA LEU A 223 4.00 21.69 8.03
C LEU A 223 4.85 22.98 7.91
N SER A 224 4.45 24.08 8.57
CA SER A 224 5.23 25.32 8.60
C SER A 224 6.57 25.16 9.34
N ARG A 225 6.61 24.28 10.34
CA ARG A 225 7.82 23.94 11.11
C ARG A 225 8.82 23.11 10.29
N TRP A 226 8.33 22.28 9.35
CA TRP A 226 9.17 21.52 8.43
C TRP A 226 9.81 22.37 7.32
N ARG A 227 9.06 23.34 6.75
CA ARG A 227 9.62 24.28 5.76
C ARG A 227 10.73 25.17 6.35
N ARG A 228 10.63 25.57 7.63
CA ARG A 228 11.71 26.33 8.31
C ARG A 228 12.96 25.48 8.55
N ARG A 229 12.81 24.18 8.84
CA ARG A 229 13.95 23.28 9.09
C ARG A 229 14.75 22.92 7.83
N LYS A 230 14.12 22.92 6.64
CA LYS A 230 14.84 22.77 5.34
C LYS A 230 15.57 24.04 4.87
N ARG A 231 15.23 25.24 5.36
CA ARG A 231 15.95 26.49 5.01
C ARG A 231 17.14 26.79 5.93
N ALA A 232 17.24 26.12 7.07
CA ALA A 232 18.41 26.18 7.96
C ALA A 232 19.35 25.00 7.66
N GLY A 233 19.98 25.00 6.49
CA GLY A 233 21.21 24.24 6.27
C GLY A 233 22.38 24.91 7.00
N PRO A 234 23.42 24.15 7.39
CA PRO A 234 24.55 24.71 8.12
C PRO A 234 25.26 25.76 7.27
N ARG A 235 25.46 26.96 7.84
CA ARG A 235 26.40 27.94 7.30
C ARG A 235 27.81 27.38 7.50
N CYS A 236 28.46 26.95 6.43
CA CYS A 236 29.91 26.77 6.42
C CYS A 236 30.57 28.14 6.59
N GLY A 237 31.14 28.38 7.76
CA GLY A 237 32.07 29.48 8.02
C GLY A 237 33.42 29.17 7.37
N ARG A 238 34.07 30.23 6.90
CA ARG A 238 35.43 30.26 6.35
C ARG A 238 36.48 29.98 7.41
#